data_AF-A0A427AKP1-F1
#
_entry.id   AF-A0A427AKP1-F1
#
_cell.length_a   1.000
_cell.length_b   1.000
_cell.length_c   1.000
_cell.angle_alpha   90.00
_cell.angle_beta   90.00
_cell.angle_gamma   90.00
#
_symmetry.space_group_name_H-M   'P 1'
#
loop_
_entity.id
_entity.type
_entity.pdbx_description
1 polymer ?
#
loop_
_entity_poly.entity_id
_entity_poly.type
_entity_poly.pdbx_seq_one_letter_code
_entity_poly.pdbx_strand_id
1 'polypeptide(L)'
;MDKSYEEFYPSFQWVRGNAADTLRVHLPGFESHQIKVQADNEGGLRITGERPLGGKRWSKLWNDFVVPEDCSVEGMQAKFEKETLLVTLPKPKAEKGKDLLLNAAVAVLVLLALALYHVKEMWTKRSS
;
A
#
# COMPACT_ATOMS: atom_id res chain seq x y z
N MET A 1 4.10 27.85 -34.00
CA MET A 1 3.63 28.79 -32.95
C MET A 1 3.72 28.06 -31.62
N ASP A 2 4.44 28.62 -30.66
CA ASP A 2 4.78 27.94 -29.39
C ASP A 2 3.63 27.95 -28.37
N LYS A 3 3.57 26.94 -27.49
CA LYS A 3 2.59 26.85 -26.41
C LYS A 3 3.11 27.62 -25.18
N SER A 4 2.25 28.31 -24.45
CA SER A 4 2.60 28.92 -23.15
C SER A 4 2.05 28.06 -22.01
N TYR A 5 2.91 27.61 -21.09
CA TYR A 5 2.52 26.76 -19.97
C TYR A 5 2.33 27.56 -18.67
N GLU A 6 1.28 27.23 -17.93
CA GLU A 6 0.97 27.68 -16.58
C GLU A 6 1.04 26.49 -15.63
N GLU A 7 1.89 26.57 -14.60
CA GLU A 7 2.02 25.51 -13.61
C GLU A 7 0.76 25.44 -12.72
N PHE A 8 0.28 24.23 -12.49
CA PHE A 8 -0.89 23.94 -11.66
C PHE A 8 -0.44 23.30 -10.35
N TYR A 9 -0.82 23.93 -9.23
CA TYR A 9 -0.51 23.45 -7.90
C TYR A 9 -1.76 22.89 -7.23
N PRO A 10 -1.95 21.56 -7.19
CA PRO A 10 -3.10 20.95 -6.57
C PRO A 10 -3.03 21.00 -5.04
N SER A 11 -4.20 21.09 -4.40
CA SER A 11 -4.34 20.69 -3.01
C SER A 11 -4.38 19.16 -2.89
N PHE A 12 -3.77 18.62 -1.85
CA PHE A 12 -3.78 17.17 -1.61
C PHE A 12 -3.88 16.84 -0.12
N GLN A 13 -4.28 15.61 0.16
CA GLN A 13 -4.35 15.07 1.53
C GLN A 13 -4.07 13.56 1.53
N TRP A 14 -3.30 13.11 2.51
CA TRP A 14 -3.19 11.69 2.84
C TRP A 14 -4.30 11.26 3.81
N VAL A 15 -5.02 10.21 3.45
CA VAL A 15 -5.97 9.52 4.33
C VAL A 15 -5.34 8.20 4.75
N ARG A 16 -5.11 8.05 6.05
CA ARG A 16 -4.45 6.86 6.61
C ARG A 16 -5.47 5.78 6.92
N GLY A 17 -5.21 4.55 6.50
CA GLY A 17 -6.05 3.39 6.75
C GLY A 17 -5.26 2.21 7.32
N ASN A 18 -6.00 1.21 7.83
CA ASN A 18 -5.38 -0.02 8.35
C ASN A 18 -4.83 -0.93 7.25
N ALA A 19 -5.53 -1.02 6.11
CA ALA A 19 -5.17 -1.91 5.01
C ALA A 19 -4.43 -1.19 3.87
N ALA A 20 -4.70 0.10 3.69
CA ALA A 20 -4.15 0.92 2.64
C ALA A 20 -4.22 2.38 3.06
N ASP A 21 -3.32 3.20 2.52
CA ASP A 21 -3.43 4.64 2.58
C ASP A 21 -3.89 5.20 1.23
N THR A 22 -4.52 6.37 1.25
CA THR A 22 -5.05 7.00 0.05
C THR A 22 -4.57 8.44 -0.05
N LEU A 23 -3.83 8.75 -1.12
CA LEU A 23 -3.54 10.12 -1.52
C LEU A 23 -4.73 10.67 -2.32
N ARG A 24 -5.32 11.75 -1.82
CA ARG A 24 -6.40 12.49 -2.49
C ARG A 24 -5.81 13.76 -3.08
N VAL A 25 -5.89 13.94 -4.38
CA VAL A 25 -5.39 15.14 -5.08
C VAL A 25 -6.54 15.79 -5.82
N HIS A 26 -6.85 17.04 -5.50
CA HIS A 26 -7.91 17.80 -6.16
C HIS A 26 -7.37 18.47 -7.43
N LEU A 27 -7.97 18.14 -8.57
CA LEU A 27 -7.54 18.52 -9.91
C LEU A 27 -8.71 19.13 -10.72
N PRO A 28 -9.26 20.29 -10.30
CA PRO A 28 -10.37 20.94 -10.99
C PRO A 28 -10.04 21.27 -12.45
N GLY A 29 -10.99 20.98 -13.33
CA GLY A 29 -10.86 21.22 -14.77
C GLY A 29 -9.92 20.27 -15.53
N PHE A 30 -9.32 19.27 -14.88
CA PHE A 30 -8.63 18.17 -15.55
C PHE A 30 -9.59 17.00 -15.81
N GLU A 31 -9.40 16.33 -16.94
CA GLU A 31 -10.06 15.06 -17.21
C GLU A 31 -9.15 13.86 -16.90
N SER A 32 -9.73 12.70 -16.60
CA SER A 32 -8.97 11.50 -16.23
C SER A 32 -7.93 11.10 -17.28
N HIS A 33 -8.23 11.30 -18.56
CA HIS A 33 -7.34 10.95 -19.67
C HIS A 33 -6.15 11.92 -19.82
N GLN A 34 -6.21 13.09 -19.17
CA GLN A 34 -5.15 14.11 -19.17
C GLN A 34 -4.14 13.90 -18.03
N ILE A 35 -4.40 12.93 -17.15
CA ILE A 35 -3.62 12.70 -15.93
C ILE A 35 -2.88 11.37 -16.05
N LYS A 36 -1.62 11.37 -15.62
CA LYS A 36 -0.79 10.19 -15.54
C LYS A 36 -0.27 10.04 -14.11
N VAL A 37 -0.36 8.82 -13.60
CA VAL A 37 0.15 8.43 -12.29
C VAL A 37 1.26 7.41 -12.50
N GLN A 38 2.43 7.64 -11.94
CA GLN A 38 3.59 6.77 -12.09
C GLN A 38 4.27 6.56 -10.73
N ALA A 39 4.64 5.33 -10.42
CA ALA A 39 5.64 5.09 -9.39
C ALA A 39 7.01 5.49 -9.95
N ASP A 40 7.83 6.16 -9.15
CA ASP A 40 9.23 6.35 -9.47
C ASP A 40 10.08 5.17 -8.95
N ASN A 41 11.35 5.13 -9.39
CA ASN A 41 12.26 4.04 -9.03
C ASN A 41 12.78 4.13 -7.58
N GLU A 42 12.54 5.25 -6.90
CA GLU A 42 12.97 5.51 -5.51
C GLU A 42 11.83 5.26 -4.51
N GLY A 43 10.70 4.72 -4.99
CA GLY A 43 9.54 4.44 -4.16
C GLY A 43 8.62 5.64 -3.97
N GLY A 44 8.81 6.74 -4.69
CA GLY A 44 7.88 7.86 -4.73
C GLY A 44 6.79 7.70 -5.81
N LEU A 45 5.88 8.67 -5.82
CA LEU A 45 4.72 8.74 -6.70
C LEU A 45 4.72 10.08 -7.44
N ARG A 46 4.73 10.01 -8.78
CA ARG A 46 4.65 11.17 -9.66
C ARG A 46 3.27 11.25 -10.30
N ILE A 47 2.65 12.42 -10.18
CA ILE A 47 1.40 12.77 -10.87
C ILE A 47 1.70 13.89 -11.86
N THR A 48 1.43 13.63 -13.14
CA THR A 48 1.58 14.61 -14.21
C THR A 48 0.30 14.77 -15.01
N GLY A 49 0.16 15.91 -15.69
CA GLY A 49 -0.93 16.13 -16.62
C GLY A 49 -0.84 17.45 -17.36
N GLU A 50 -1.58 17.57 -18.45
CA GLU A 50 -1.65 18.80 -19.23
C GLU A 50 -3.08 19.02 -19.73
N ARG A 51 -3.57 20.26 -19.63
CA ARG A 51 -4.89 20.65 -20.15
C ARG A 51 -4.87 22.00 -20.85
N PRO A 52 -5.69 22.22 -21.90
CA PRO A 52 -5.82 23.53 -22.52
C PRO A 52 -6.58 24.51 -21.62
N LEU A 53 -6.15 25.77 -21.58
CA LEU A 53 -6.84 26.88 -20.91
C LEU A 53 -7.54 27.84 -21.89
N GLY A 54 -7.36 27.61 -23.20
CA GLY A 54 -7.87 28.45 -24.28
C GLY A 54 -6.74 29.11 -25.09
N GLY A 55 -6.95 29.23 -26.40
CA GLY A 55 -5.94 29.74 -27.32
C GLY A 55 -4.65 28.91 -27.29
N LYS A 56 -3.51 29.53 -26.97
CA LYS A 56 -2.20 28.88 -26.87
C LYS A 56 -1.77 28.55 -25.43
N ARG A 57 -2.65 28.80 -24.45
CA ARG A 57 -2.38 28.61 -23.02
C ARG A 57 -2.71 27.20 -22.60
N TRP A 58 -1.78 26.59 -21.87
CA TRP A 58 -1.88 25.24 -21.34
C TRP A 58 -1.57 25.26 -19.86
N SER A 59 -2.30 24.47 -19.07
CA SER A 59 -1.99 24.22 -17.68
C SER A 59 -1.23 22.90 -17.57
N LYS A 60 -0.11 22.91 -16.86
CA LYS A 60 0.73 21.73 -16.63
C LYS A 60 0.70 21.37 -15.15
N LEU A 61 0.53 20.10 -14.86
CA LEU A 61 0.57 19.51 -13.54
C LEU A 61 1.85 18.69 -13.42
N TRP A 62 2.65 18.95 -12.38
CA TRP A 62 3.79 18.14 -12.01
C TRP A 62 3.94 18.09 -10.49
N ASN A 63 3.60 16.96 -9.88
CA ASN A 63 3.71 16.77 -8.44
C ASN A 63 4.34 15.43 -8.09
N ASP A 64 5.40 15.51 -7.29
CA ASP A 64 6.09 14.35 -6.73
C ASP A 64 5.71 14.19 -5.26
N PHE A 65 5.37 12.97 -4.87
CA PHE A 65 4.95 12.60 -3.53
C PHE A 65 5.83 11.47 -3.01
N VAL A 66 6.33 11.63 -1.79
CA VAL A 66 7.01 10.54 -1.09
C VAL A 66 5.94 9.56 -0.61
N VAL A 67 6.08 8.28 -1.01
CA VAL A 67 5.21 7.23 -0.50
C VAL A 67 5.62 6.93 0.95
N PRO A 68 4.64 6.82 1.87
CA PRO A 68 4.92 6.42 3.23
C PRO A 68 5.62 5.07 3.31
N GLU A 69 6.59 4.91 4.22
CA GLU A 69 7.42 3.68 4.36
C GLU A 69 6.61 2.41 4.62
N ASP A 70 5.41 2.53 5.20
CA ASP A 70 4.51 1.43 5.50
C ASP A 70 3.58 1.06 4.33
N CYS A 71 3.78 1.67 3.15
CA CYS A 71 2.99 1.43 1.96
C CYS A 71 3.85 0.84 0.84
N SER A 72 3.24 0.01 0.00
CA SER A 72 3.86 -0.49 -1.23
C SER A 72 3.23 0.17 -2.45
N VAL A 73 4.07 0.50 -3.43
CA VAL A 73 3.63 0.88 -4.78
C VAL A 73 3.16 -0.34 -5.60
N GLU A 74 3.53 -1.54 -5.17
CA GLU A 74 3.02 -2.79 -5.74
C GLU A 74 1.53 -2.92 -5.40
N GLY A 75 0.69 -3.10 -6.42
CA GLY A 75 -0.76 -3.13 -6.26
C GLY A 75 -1.39 -1.75 -6.04
N MET A 76 -0.68 -0.65 -6.31
CA MET A 76 -1.25 0.70 -6.36
C MET A 76 -2.46 0.76 -7.30
N GLN A 77 -3.50 1.45 -6.85
CA GLN A 77 -4.70 1.71 -7.64
C GLN A 77 -4.94 3.21 -7.76
N ALA A 78 -5.33 3.67 -8.96
CA ALA A 78 -5.69 5.07 -9.19
C ALA A 78 -7.13 5.15 -9.71
N LYS A 79 -7.92 6.04 -9.11
CA LYS A 79 -9.29 6.34 -9.52
C LYS A 79 -9.48 7.85 -9.62
N PHE A 80 -10.08 8.32 -10.70
CA PHE A 80 -10.44 9.73 -10.86
C PHE A 80 -11.95 9.89 -10.77
N GLU A 81 -12.43 10.67 -9.81
CA GLU A 81 -13.85 10.95 -9.62
C GLU A 81 -14.07 12.35 -9.06
N LYS A 82 -15.11 13.05 -9.54
CA LYS A 82 -15.49 14.39 -9.05
C LYS A 82 -14.28 15.33 -8.95
N GLU A 83 -13.52 15.43 -10.04
CA GLU A 83 -12.30 16.25 -10.13
C GLU A 83 -11.23 15.94 -9.07
N THR A 84 -11.24 14.73 -8.54
CA THR A 84 -10.30 14.28 -7.51
C THR A 84 -9.66 12.97 -7.94
N LEU A 85 -8.34 12.95 -7.95
CA LEU A 85 -7.57 11.74 -8.11
C LEU A 85 -7.38 11.07 -6.74
N LEU A 86 -7.73 9.80 -6.66
CA LEU A 86 -7.55 8.94 -5.49
C LEU A 86 -6.50 7.89 -5.84
N VAL A 87 -5.33 7.98 -5.22
CA VAL A 87 -4.27 6.98 -5.36
C VAL A 87 -4.22 6.16 -4.07
N THR A 88 -4.60 4.89 -4.17
CA THR A 88 -4.63 3.95 -3.05
C THR A 88 -3.39 3.09 -3.07
N LEU A 89 -2.65 3.09 -1.96
CA LEU A 89 -1.42 2.34 -1.76
C LEU A 89 -1.65 1.30 -0.66
N PRO A 90 -1.57 -0.01 -0.98
CA PRO A 90 -1.76 -1.06 0.01
C PRO A 90 -0.60 -1.09 1.01
N LYS A 91 -0.92 -1.43 2.26
CA LYS A 91 0.09 -1.77 3.27
C LYS A 91 0.45 -3.24 3.15
N PRO A 92 1.73 -3.61 3.27
CA PRO A 92 2.11 -5.02 3.34
C PRO A 92 1.39 -5.65 4.53
N LYS A 93 0.76 -6.80 4.31
CA LYS A 93 0.14 -7.55 5.40
C LYS A 93 1.25 -7.91 6.40
N ALA A 94 1.08 -7.53 7.66
CA ALA A 94 1.89 -8.12 8.74
C ALA A 94 1.75 -9.64 8.62
N GLU A 95 2.86 -10.35 8.39
CA GLU A 95 2.89 -11.80 8.26
C GLU A 95 2.53 -12.47 9.60
N LYS A 96 1.23 -12.49 9.98
CA LYS A 96 0.71 -13.20 11.16
C LYS A 96 0.73 -14.73 11.00
N GLY A 97 1.46 -15.26 10.02
CA GLY A 97 1.40 -16.68 9.61
C GLY A 97 2.46 -17.57 10.25
N LYS A 98 3.62 -17.03 10.60
CA LYS A 98 4.75 -17.85 11.12
C LYS A 98 4.59 -18.19 12.60
N ASP A 99 4.00 -17.29 13.38
CA ASP A 99 3.84 -17.46 14.83
C ASP A 99 2.82 -18.54 15.19
N LEU A 100 1.75 -18.68 14.41
CA LEU A 100 0.72 -19.69 14.66
C LEU A 100 1.25 -21.11 14.44
N LEU A 101 2.05 -21.31 13.39
CA LEU A 101 2.68 -22.61 13.09
C LEU A 101 3.73 -22.98 14.14
N LEU A 102 4.51 -22.00 14.60
CA LEU A 102 5.50 -22.23 15.64
C LEU A 102 4.85 -22.59 16.99
N ASN A 103 3.80 -21.87 17.38
CA ASN A 103 3.06 -22.16 18.61
C ASN A 103 2.39 -23.54 18.56
N ALA A 104 1.83 -23.90 17.41
CA ALA A 104 1.27 -25.23 17.20
C ALA A 104 2.34 -26.33 17.28
N ALA A 105 3.51 -26.13 16.66
CA ALA A 105 4.62 -27.08 16.72
C ALA A 105 5.12 -27.29 18.15
N VAL A 106 5.26 -26.22 18.93
CA VAL A 106 5.66 -26.29 20.35
C VAL A 106 4.61 -27.04 21.18
N ALA A 107 3.31 -26.78 20.98
CA ALA A 107 2.25 -27.48 21.69
C ALA A 107 2.28 -29.00 21.42
N VAL A 108 2.52 -29.41 20.16
CA VAL A 108 2.65 -30.83 19.80
C VAL A 108 3.84 -31.49 20.48
N LEU A 109 5.01 -30.83 20.51
CA LEU A 109 6.20 -31.37 21.18
C LEU A 109 5.97 -31.55 22.68
N VAL A 110 5.29 -30.61 23.34
CA VAL A 110 4.94 -30.71 24.77
C VAL A 110 3.99 -31.89 25.01
N LEU A 111 2.94 -32.03 24.19
CA LEU A 111 2.00 -33.15 24.32
C LEU A 111 2.69 -34.50 24.11
N LEU A 112 3.61 -34.60 23.13
CA LEU A 112 4.40 -35.81 22.91
C LEU A 112 5.31 -36.12 24.09
N ALA A 113 6.01 -35.12 24.63
CA ALA A 113 6.87 -35.30 25.80
C ALA A 113 6.06 -35.79 27.03
N LEU A 114 4.88 -35.20 27.27
CA LEU A 114 3.96 -35.63 28.33
C LEU A 114 3.46 -37.06 28.11
N ALA A 115 3.06 -37.40 26.88
CA ALA A 115 2.63 -38.76 26.54
C ALA A 115 3.74 -39.78 26.76
N LEU A 116 4.97 -39.47 26.31
CA LEU A 116 6.14 -40.33 26.51
C LEU A 116 6.49 -40.47 28.00
N TYR A 117 6.35 -39.40 28.79
CA TYR A 117 6.55 -39.44 30.24
C TYR A 117 5.56 -40.40 30.90
N HIS A 118 4.27 -40.32 30.57
CA HIS A 118 3.27 -41.24 31.10
C HIS A 118 3.48 -42.68 30.66
N VAL A 119 3.88 -42.91 29.40
CA VAL A 119 4.24 -44.25 28.92
C VAL A 119 5.39 -44.80 29.75
N LYS A 120 6.47 -44.03 29.93
CA LYS A 120 7.61 -44.43 30.77
C LYS A 120 7.16 -44.76 32.20
N GLU A 121 6.31 -43.93 32.81
CA GLU A 121 5.78 -44.16 34.16
C GLU A 121 5.01 -45.49 34.25
N MET A 122 4.16 -45.78 33.28
CA MET A 122 3.40 -47.04 33.21
C MET A 122 4.32 -48.27 33.10
N TRP A 123 5.38 -48.19 32.30
CA TRP A 123 6.35 -49.28 32.19
C TRP A 123 7.11 -49.49 33.50
N THR A 124 7.52 -48.41 34.18
CA THR A 124 8.24 -48.50 35.45
C THR A 124 7.41 -49.09 36.60
N LYS A 125 6.10 -48.81 36.66
CA LYS A 125 5.20 -49.40 37.67
C LYS A 125 4.83 -50.86 37.39
N ARG A 126 4.89 -51.30 36.13
CA ARG A 126 4.56 -52.69 35.74
C ARG A 126 5.73 -53.66 35.92
N SER A 127 6.97 -53.15 35.96
CA SER A 127 8.19 -53.94 36.12
C SER A 127 8.69 -54.09 37.57
N SER A 128 7.91 -53.61 38.55
CA SER A 128 8.17 -53.75 39.98
C SER A 128 7.18 -54.70 40.65
#